data_AF-A0AAE5CQD9-F1
#
_entry.id   AF-A0AAE5CQD9-F1
#
_cell.length_a   1.000
_cell.length_b   1.000
_cell.length_c   1.000
_cell.angle_alpha   90.00
_cell.angle_beta   90.00
_cell.angle_gamma   90.00
#
_symmetry.space_group_name_H-M   'P 1'
#
loop_
_entity.id
_entity.type
_entity.pdbx_description
1 polymer ?
#
loop_
_entity_poly.entity_id
_entity_poly.type
_entity_poly.pdbx_seq_one_letter_code
_entity_poly.pdbx_strand_id
1 'polypeptide(L)'
;MINYIGIRADENRKGYISHKPNIEPRYPFVEDGIVKEDVLRILADSGIGLPDYYRWRSRSGCYFCFFQQRIEWVGLLENHPQLFQRAMEYEKIDPATGLGFYWNQRESLRALSRPERIEQIKQEHSRRQAETERIRANTPLAALFDEEAEDERACLICSL
;
A
#
# COMPACT_ATOMS: atom_id res chain seq x y z
N MET A 1 5.28 24.67 17.09
CA MET A 1 4.58 24.33 15.83
C MET A 1 3.83 23.04 16.07
N ILE A 2 2.53 23.03 15.82
CA ILE A 2 1.71 21.82 16.01
C ILE A 2 1.73 21.03 14.69
N ASN A 3 1.96 19.73 14.77
CA ASN A 3 1.94 18.81 13.63
C ASN A 3 0.82 17.78 13.84
N TYR A 4 -0.22 17.84 13.01
CA TYR A 4 -1.34 16.92 13.08
C TYR A 4 -1.08 15.68 12.23
N ILE A 5 -1.26 14.51 12.84
CA ILE A 5 -0.96 13.22 12.21
C ILE A 5 -2.23 12.37 12.23
N GLY A 6 -2.73 12.04 11.04
CA GLY A 6 -3.93 11.22 10.84
C GLY A 6 -3.65 9.71 10.92
N ILE A 7 -3.06 9.24 12.02
CA ILE A 7 -2.97 7.81 12.34
C ILE A 7 -4.26 7.40 13.05
N ARG A 8 -4.93 6.34 12.60
CA ARG A 8 -6.19 5.89 13.18
C ARG A 8 -6.00 5.21 14.54
N ALA A 9 -7.07 5.14 15.33
CA ALA A 9 -7.06 4.48 16.64
C ALA A 9 -6.83 2.96 16.55
N ASP A 10 -7.19 2.34 15.43
CA ASP A 10 -7.06 0.90 15.16
C ASP A 10 -5.71 0.51 14.54
N GLU A 11 -4.80 1.46 14.29
CA GLU A 11 -3.47 1.15 13.73
C GLU A 11 -2.47 0.81 14.84
N ASN A 12 -1.91 -0.40 14.80
CA ASN A 12 -0.89 -0.83 15.78
C ASN A 12 0.53 -0.36 15.42
N ARG A 13 0.73 0.96 15.29
CA ARG A 13 2.05 1.56 15.04
C ARG A 13 2.22 2.89 15.75
N LYS A 14 3.46 3.22 16.09
CA LYS A 14 3.79 4.53 16.67
C LYS A 14 3.93 5.55 15.56
N GLY A 15 3.23 6.68 15.70
CA GLY A 15 3.37 7.82 14.79
C GLY A 15 4.71 8.55 14.96
N TYR A 16 4.82 9.74 14.38
CA TYR A 16 6.03 10.56 14.45
C TYR A 16 6.35 11.02 15.89
N ILE A 17 7.44 10.50 16.44
CA ILE A 17 7.97 10.94 17.75
C ILE A 17 8.99 12.06 17.50
N SER A 18 8.60 13.30 17.79
CA SER A 18 9.53 14.43 17.72
C SER A 18 10.46 14.44 18.94
N HIS A 19 11.77 14.45 18.70
CA HIS A 19 12.76 14.80 19.73
C HIS A 19 13.06 16.29 19.81
N LYS A 20 12.43 17.11 18.95
CA LYS A 20 12.65 18.55 18.88
C LYS A 20 11.60 19.29 19.72
N PRO A 21 12.00 20.22 20.61
CA PRO A 21 11.09 20.87 21.55
C PRO A 21 10.11 21.85 20.88
N ASN A 22 10.38 22.27 19.64
CA ASN A 22 9.55 23.22 18.90
C ASN A 22 8.46 22.56 18.03
N ILE A 23 8.40 21.23 17.98
CA ILE A 23 7.40 20.46 17.23
C ILE A 23 6.59 19.61 18.20
N GLU A 24 5.29 19.87 18.25
CA GLU A 24 4.33 19.13 19.06
C GLU A 24 3.48 18.25 18.14
N PRO A 25 3.67 16.92 18.14
CA PRO A 25 2.82 16.01 17.38
C PRO A 25 1.47 15.83 18.10
N ARG A 26 0.38 15.89 17.34
CA ARG A 26 -0.99 15.59 17.81
C ARG A 26 -1.62 14.51 16.97
N TYR A 27 -2.43 13.65 17.60
CA TYR A 27 -2.99 12.45 16.99
C TYR A 27 -4.52 12.42 17.11
N PRO A 28 -5.25 13.32 16.42
CA PRO A 28 -6.69 13.51 16.65
C PRO A 28 -7.49 12.21 16.54
N PHE A 29 -7.22 11.37 15.55
CA PHE A 29 -7.98 10.14 15.36
C PHE A 29 -7.71 9.10 16.46
N VAL A 30 -6.52 9.08 17.06
CA VAL A 30 -6.24 8.23 18.23
C VAL A 30 -6.92 8.82 19.47
N GLU A 31 -6.81 10.14 19.66
CA GLU A 31 -7.41 10.87 20.78
C GLU A 31 -8.94 10.73 20.81
N ASP A 32 -9.57 10.72 19.64
CA ASP A 32 -11.03 10.63 19.45
C ASP A 32 -11.53 9.19 19.21
N GLY A 33 -10.66 8.18 19.20
CA GLY A 33 -11.05 6.77 18.98
C GLY A 33 -11.58 6.46 17.57
N ILE A 34 -11.18 7.24 16.56
CA ILE A 34 -11.64 7.11 15.17
C ILE A 34 -10.92 5.94 14.49
N VAL A 35 -11.68 4.93 14.05
CA VAL A 35 -11.18 3.75 13.34
C VAL A 35 -11.38 3.84 11.82
N LYS A 36 -10.91 2.85 11.05
CA LYS A 36 -11.02 2.84 9.57
C LYS A 36 -12.45 3.08 9.08
N GLU A 37 -13.43 2.42 9.68
CA GLU A 37 -14.84 2.55 9.31
C GLU A 37 -15.36 3.98 9.51
N ASP A 38 -14.96 4.64 10.60
CA ASP A 38 -15.34 6.02 10.87
C ASP A 38 -14.74 6.98 9.84
N VAL A 39 -13.49 6.76 9.42
CA VAL A 39 -12.85 7.55 8.36
C VAL A 39 -13.63 7.41 7.05
N LEU A 40 -14.00 6.18 6.67
CA LEU A 40 -14.79 5.93 5.46
C LEU A 40 -16.15 6.65 5.53
N ARG A 41 -16.82 6.60 6.68
CA ARG A 41 -18.07 7.31 6.92
C ARG A 41 -17.89 8.83 6.80
N ILE A 42 -16.88 9.41 7.44
CA ILE A 42 -16.57 10.85 7.35
C ILE A 42 -16.33 11.29 5.90
N LEU A 43 -15.59 10.49 5.12
CA LEU A 43 -15.33 10.77 3.71
C LEU A 43 -16.61 10.70 2.86
N ALA A 44 -17.50 9.76 3.15
CA ALA A 44 -18.79 9.65 2.46
C ALA A 44 -19.71 10.82 2.82
N ASP A 45 -19.86 11.13 4.11
CA ASP A 45 -20.75 12.18 4.62
C ASP A 45 -20.31 13.60 4.17
N SER A 46 -19.00 13.80 4.00
CA SER A 46 -18.45 15.06 3.48
C SER A 46 -18.54 15.20 1.96
N GLY A 47 -18.96 14.15 1.24
CA GLY A 47 -19.03 14.13 -0.22
C GLY A 47 -17.67 14.06 -0.93
N ILE A 48 -16.59 13.77 -0.20
CA ILE A 48 -15.23 13.65 -0.75
C ILE A 48 -15.01 12.26 -1.35
N GLY A 49 -15.46 11.21 -0.63
CA GLY A 49 -15.28 9.82 -1.03
C GLY A 49 -13.82 9.36 -1.03
N LEU A 50 -13.57 8.21 -1.68
CA LEU A 50 -12.24 7.64 -1.84
C LEU A 50 -11.62 8.03 -3.18
N PRO A 51 -10.29 8.27 -3.24
CA PRO A 51 -9.57 8.47 -4.49
C PRO A 51 -9.75 7.31 -5.49
N ASP A 52 -9.84 7.63 -6.79
CA ASP A 52 -10.09 6.64 -7.85
C ASP A 52 -9.01 5.54 -7.95
N TYR A 53 -7.78 5.81 -7.53
CA TYR A 53 -6.71 4.81 -7.59
C TYR A 53 -7.00 3.58 -6.71
N TYR A 54 -7.88 3.68 -5.71
CA TYR A 54 -8.28 2.53 -4.89
C TYR A 54 -9.01 1.43 -5.68
N ARG A 55 -9.47 1.71 -6.91
CA ARG A 55 -10.10 0.70 -7.79
C ARG A 55 -9.14 -0.39 -8.26
N TRP A 56 -7.84 -0.07 -8.36
CA TRP A 56 -6.82 -0.98 -8.90
C TRP A 56 -5.57 -1.06 -8.00
N ARG A 57 -5.58 -0.36 -6.87
CA ARG A 57 -4.47 -0.28 -5.91
C ARG A 57 -4.98 -0.40 -4.48
N SER A 58 -4.20 -1.04 -3.62
CA SER A 58 -4.57 -1.28 -2.23
C SER A 58 -4.10 -0.18 -1.28
N ARG A 59 -2.97 0.46 -1.55
CA ARG A 59 -2.30 1.41 -0.63
C ARG A 59 -1.58 2.52 -1.41
N SER A 60 -1.50 3.73 -0.84
CA SER A 60 -0.69 4.89 -1.27
C SER A 60 -0.66 5.24 -2.78
N GLY A 61 -1.04 6.47 -3.13
CA GLY A 61 -1.05 6.97 -4.51
C GLY A 61 0.32 7.23 -5.18
N CYS A 62 1.45 6.88 -4.54
CA CYS A 62 2.79 7.14 -5.08
C CYS A 62 3.10 6.24 -6.29
N TYR A 63 3.45 6.83 -7.44
CA TYR A 63 3.77 6.07 -8.66
C TYR A 63 5.17 5.43 -8.69
N PHE A 64 6.03 5.76 -7.72
CA PHE A 64 7.41 5.27 -7.58
C PHE A 64 7.64 4.59 -6.22
N CYS A 65 6.64 3.88 -5.71
CA CYS A 65 6.73 3.24 -4.40
C CYS A 65 7.42 1.87 -4.51
N PHE A 66 8.53 1.67 -3.80
CA PHE A 66 9.26 0.39 -3.74
C PHE A 66 8.49 -0.72 -3.00
N PHE A 67 7.42 -0.38 -2.29
CA PHE A 67 6.50 -1.34 -1.66
C PHE A 67 5.31 -1.72 -2.54
N GLN A 68 5.20 -1.13 -3.73
CA GLN A 68 4.10 -1.40 -4.63
C GLN A 68 4.15 -2.84 -5.12
N GLN A 69 3.01 -3.54 -5.03
CA GLN A 69 2.91 -4.92 -5.46
C GLN A 69 3.02 -5.04 -6.99
N ARG A 70 3.42 -6.22 -7.47
CA ARG A 70 3.51 -6.49 -8.92
C ARG A 70 2.20 -6.20 -9.67
N ILE A 71 1.06 -6.57 -9.09
CA ILE A 71 -0.26 -6.28 -9.67
C ILE A 71 -0.55 -4.77 -9.73
N GLU A 72 -0.10 -4.00 -8.74
CA GLU A 72 -0.29 -2.55 -8.70
C GLU A 72 0.62 -1.85 -9.72
N TRP A 73 1.79 -2.41 -10.05
CA TRP A 73 2.61 -1.97 -11.19
C TRP A 73 1.93 -2.21 -12.54
N VAL A 74 1.27 -3.37 -12.70
CA VAL A 74 0.41 -3.62 -13.87
C VAL A 74 -0.73 -2.62 -13.93
N GLY A 75 -1.44 -2.39 -12.81
CA GLY A 75 -2.50 -1.40 -12.73
C GLY A 75 -2.02 0.02 -13.04
N LEU A 76 -0.81 0.39 -12.60
CA LEU A 76 -0.21 1.69 -12.93
C LEU A 76 0.08 1.80 -14.44
N LEU A 77 0.59 0.74 -15.07
CA LEU A 77 0.82 0.72 -16.51
C LEU A 77 -0.48 0.90 -17.30
N GLU A 78 -1.56 0.24 -16.88
CA GLU A 78 -2.86 0.27 -17.56
C GLU A 78 -3.60 1.59 -17.38
N ASN A 79 -3.57 2.17 -16.17
CA ASN A 79 -4.33 3.38 -15.85
C ASN A 79 -3.52 4.67 -16.07
N HIS A 80 -2.20 4.62 -15.87
CA HIS A 80 -1.32 5.80 -15.93
C HIS A 80 0.04 5.47 -16.59
N PRO A 81 0.07 5.11 -17.88
CA PRO A 81 1.29 4.66 -18.57
C PRO A 81 2.43 5.69 -18.53
N GLN A 82 2.12 7.00 -18.51
CA GLN A 82 3.12 8.06 -18.41
C GLN A 82 3.85 8.06 -17.05
N LEU A 83 3.12 7.77 -15.96
CA LEU A 83 3.72 7.67 -14.63
C LEU A 83 4.53 6.38 -14.49
N PHE A 84 4.06 5.29 -15.09
CA PHE A 84 4.84 4.04 -15.19
C PHE A 84 6.17 4.27 -15.93
N GLN A 85 6.15 5.01 -17.04
CA GLN A 85 7.35 5.36 -17.79
C GLN A 85 8.32 6.22 -16.95
N ARG A 86 7.82 7.23 -16.23
CA ARG A 86 8.67 8.01 -15.31
C ARG A 86 9.29 7.14 -14.21
N ALA A 87 8.54 6.18 -13.66
CA ALA A 87 9.10 5.24 -12.71
C ALA A 87 10.21 4.39 -13.35
N MET A 88 10.01 3.88 -14.56
CA MET A 88 11.05 3.14 -15.29
C MET A 88 12.35 3.95 -15.48
N GLU A 89 12.25 5.25 -15.77
CA GLU A 89 13.41 6.12 -15.98
C GLU A 89 14.29 6.30 -14.74
N TYR A 90 13.72 6.08 -13.55
CA TYR A 90 14.47 6.12 -12.29
C TYR A 90 15.22 4.82 -12.00
N GLU A 91 14.93 3.71 -12.67
CA GLU A 91 15.71 2.48 -12.55
C GLU A 91 17.09 2.69 -13.18
N LYS A 92 18.15 2.37 -12.42
CA LYS A 92 19.53 2.61 -12.84
C LYS A 92 20.38 1.37 -12.66
N ILE A 93 21.38 1.22 -13.50
CA ILE A 93 22.44 0.23 -13.32
C ILE A 93 23.70 1.00 -12.95
N ASP A 94 24.33 0.62 -11.85
CA ASP A 94 25.62 1.17 -11.48
C ASP A 94 26.68 0.71 -12.49
N PRO A 95 27.33 1.63 -13.22
CA PRO A 95 28.32 1.25 -14.22
C PRO A 95 29.61 0.66 -13.60
N ALA A 96 29.89 0.94 -12.32
CA ALA A 96 31.09 0.46 -11.65
C ALA A 96 30.92 -0.95 -11.07
N THR A 97 29.74 -1.24 -10.51
CA THR A 97 29.46 -2.54 -9.84
C THR A 97 28.60 -3.49 -10.68
N GLY A 98 27.92 -2.98 -11.71
CA GLY A 98 26.94 -3.74 -12.49
C GLY A 98 25.63 -4.01 -11.76
N LEU A 99 25.45 -3.48 -10.54
CA LEU A 99 24.24 -3.70 -9.74
C LEU A 99 23.08 -2.84 -10.25
N GLY A 100 21.92 -3.46 -10.44
CA GLY A 100 20.69 -2.78 -10.84
C GLY A 100 19.87 -2.33 -9.64
N PHE A 101 19.50 -1.06 -9.62
CA PHE A 101 18.53 -0.48 -8.70
C PHE A 101 17.15 -0.46 -9.37
N TYR A 102 16.30 -1.38 -8.93
CA TYR A 102 14.95 -1.56 -9.45
C TYR A 102 13.89 -1.30 -8.37
N TRP A 103 12.67 -0.99 -8.79
CA TRP A 103 11.56 -0.80 -7.85
C TRP A 103 11.06 -2.10 -7.23
N ASN A 104 11.25 -3.21 -7.95
CA ASN A 104 10.93 -4.54 -7.50
C ASN A 104 12.24 -5.33 -7.33
N GLN A 105 12.39 -6.00 -6.18
CA GLN A 105 13.60 -6.76 -5.84
C GLN A 105 13.93 -7.86 -6.86
N ARG A 106 12.94 -8.37 -7.59
CA ARG A 106 13.12 -9.53 -8.48
C ARG A 106 13.32 -9.20 -9.95
N GLU A 107 12.78 -8.07 -10.42
CA GLU A 107 12.74 -7.73 -11.84
C GLU A 107 12.62 -6.22 -12.07
N SER A 108 13.12 -5.72 -13.19
CA SER A 108 12.92 -4.34 -13.61
C SER A 108 11.49 -4.10 -14.11
N LEU A 109 11.04 -2.85 -14.09
CA LEU A 109 9.74 -2.48 -14.66
C LEU A 109 9.66 -2.77 -16.16
N ARG A 110 10.79 -2.67 -16.88
CA ARG A 110 10.88 -3.05 -18.30
C ARG A 110 10.67 -4.54 -18.55
N ALA A 111 11.12 -5.41 -17.65
CA ALA A 111 10.87 -6.84 -17.73
C ALA A 111 9.40 -7.16 -17.35
N LEU A 112 8.89 -6.46 -16.33
CA LEU A 112 7.51 -6.60 -15.84
C LEU A 112 6.48 -6.19 -16.90
N SER A 113 6.76 -5.17 -17.72
CA SER A 113 5.85 -4.63 -18.74
C SER A 113 5.68 -5.53 -19.97
N ARG A 114 6.34 -6.70 -20.03
CA ARG A 114 6.17 -7.64 -21.14
C ARG A 114 4.78 -8.29 -21.08
N PRO A 115 4.06 -8.45 -22.22
CA PRO A 115 2.70 -8.99 -22.22
C PRO A 115 2.58 -10.35 -21.53
N GLU A 116 3.54 -11.25 -21.75
CA GLU A 116 3.55 -12.58 -21.16
C GLU A 116 3.71 -12.51 -19.63
N ARG A 117 4.49 -11.53 -19.15
CA ARG A 117 4.76 -11.32 -17.73
C ARG A 117 3.57 -10.68 -17.02
N ILE A 118 2.90 -9.72 -17.67
CA ILE A 118 1.67 -9.09 -17.19
C ILE A 118 0.60 -10.17 -16.94
N GLU A 119 0.40 -11.05 -17.91
CA GLU A 119 -0.58 -12.13 -17.82
C GLU A 119 -0.27 -13.08 -16.65
N GLN A 120 0.99 -13.49 -16.49
CA GLN A 120 1.42 -14.29 -15.34
C GLN A 120 1.14 -13.61 -14.00
N ILE A 121 1.38 -12.30 -13.89
CA ILE A 121 1.14 -11.53 -12.65
C ILE A 121 -0.35 -11.49 -12.32
N LYS A 122 -1.20 -11.26 -13.32
CA LYS A 122 -2.67 -11.24 -13.15
C LYS A 122 -3.19 -12.60 -12.70
N GLN A 123 -2.72 -13.69 -13.32
CA GLN A 123 -3.09 -15.06 -12.94
C GLN A 123 -2.63 -15.40 -11.52
N GLU A 124 -1.38 -15.06 -11.17
CA GLU A 124 -0.85 -15.30 -9.82
C GLU A 124 -1.65 -14.52 -8.76
N HIS A 125 -2.01 -13.27 -9.05
CA HIS A 125 -2.81 -12.43 -8.17
C HIS A 125 -4.22 -13.01 -7.98
N SER A 126 -4.91 -13.35 -9.07
CA SER A 126 -6.25 -13.95 -9.02
C SER A 126 -6.24 -15.27 -8.24
N ARG A 127 -5.23 -16.12 -8.45
CA ARG A 127 -5.07 -17.37 -7.68
C ARG A 127 -4.91 -17.09 -6.18
N ARG A 128 -4.08 -16.11 -5.80
CA ARG A 128 -3.89 -15.72 -4.39
C ARG A 128 -5.18 -15.17 -3.77
N GLN A 129 -5.92 -14.34 -4.50
CA GLN A 129 -7.21 -13.81 -4.03
C GLN A 129 -8.21 -14.93 -3.79
N ALA A 130 -8.37 -15.86 -4.75
CA ALA A 130 -9.27 -17.00 -4.60
C ALA A 130 -8.86 -17.92 -3.44
N GLU A 131 -7.56 -18.09 -3.19
CA GLU A 131 -7.05 -18.84 -2.04
C GLU A 131 -7.38 -18.13 -0.72
N THR A 132 -7.14 -16.82 -0.62
CA THR A 132 -7.52 -16.02 0.56
C THR A 132 -9.02 -16.06 0.82
N GLU A 133 -9.86 -15.94 -0.21
CA GLU A 133 -11.32 -16.05 -0.09
C GLU A 133 -11.76 -17.43 0.40
N ARG A 134 -11.15 -18.50 -0.13
CA ARG A 134 -11.41 -19.88 0.33
C ARG A 134 -11.00 -20.09 1.79
N ILE A 135 -9.86 -19.54 2.20
CA ILE A 135 -9.39 -19.60 3.58
C ILE A 135 -10.40 -18.88 4.47
N ARG A 136 -10.75 -17.62 4.16
CA ARG A 136 -11.73 -16.84 4.91
C ARG A 136 -13.09 -17.54 5.03
N ALA A 137 -13.55 -18.19 3.97
CA ALA A 137 -14.81 -18.96 3.99
C ALA A 137 -14.75 -20.22 4.87
N ASN A 138 -13.56 -20.82 5.02
CA ASN A 138 -13.33 -22.03 5.81
C ASN A 138 -12.78 -21.73 7.22
N THR A 139 -12.51 -20.46 7.55
CA THR A 139 -12.10 -20.03 8.88
C THR A 139 -13.30 -20.16 9.84
N PRO A 140 -13.21 -20.97 10.90
CA PRO A 140 -14.29 -21.08 11.87
C PRO A 140 -14.58 -19.71 12.50
N LEU A 141 -15.87 -19.41 12.75
CA LEU A 141 -16.32 -18.10 13.23
C LEU A 141 -15.55 -17.61 14.48
N ALA A 142 -15.10 -18.53 15.34
CA ALA A 142 -14.30 -18.22 16.52
C ALA A 142 -12.93 -17.58 16.19
N ALA A 143 -12.30 -17.96 15.08
CA ALA A 143 -11.01 -17.41 14.65
C ALA A 143 -11.16 -16.06 13.92
N LEU A 144 -12.35 -15.73 13.39
CA LEU A 144 -12.64 -14.43 12.78
C LEU A 144 -12.75 -13.30 13.82
N PHE A 145 -13.04 -13.62 15.09
CA PHE A 145 -13.03 -12.64 16.17
C PHE A 145 -11.62 -12.29 16.68
N ASP A 146 -10.62 -13.13 16.40
CA ASP A 146 -9.21 -12.88 16.73
C ASP A 146 -8.45 -12.15 15.59
N GLU A 147 -9.07 -12.02 14.40
CA GLU A 147 -8.45 -11.51 13.17
C GLU A 147 -8.92 -10.09 12.78
N GLU A 148 -9.02 -9.15 13.72
CA GLU A 148 -8.97 -7.71 13.37
C GLU A 148 -7.59 -7.29 12.79
N ALA A 149 -6.66 -8.23 12.60
CA ALA A 149 -5.24 -7.98 12.30
C ALA A 149 -4.74 -8.41 10.90
N GLU A 150 -5.57 -8.95 9.98
CA GLU A 150 -5.04 -9.50 8.71
C GLU A 150 -4.97 -8.52 7.53
N ASP A 151 -5.73 -7.42 7.52
CA ASP A 151 -5.51 -6.33 6.55
C ASP A 151 -4.17 -5.59 6.81
N GLU A 152 -3.56 -5.84 7.98
CA GLU A 152 -2.32 -5.27 8.48
C GLU A 152 -1.09 -6.18 8.33
N ARG A 153 -1.04 -7.08 7.33
CA ARG A 153 0.29 -7.47 6.80
C ARG A 153 0.85 -6.28 6.01
N ALA A 154 1.20 -5.23 6.75
CA ALA A 154 2.11 -4.20 6.37
C ALA A 154 3.43 -4.88 5.99
N CYS A 155 4.16 -4.29 5.03
CA CYS A 155 5.57 -4.62 4.91
C CYS A 155 6.19 -4.46 6.31
N LEU A 156 7.06 -5.38 6.76
CA LEU A 156 7.73 -5.29 8.06
C LEU A 156 8.45 -3.95 8.29
N ILE A 157 8.67 -3.18 7.22
CA ILE A 157 9.26 -1.84 7.24
C ILE A 157 8.23 -0.74 7.58
N CYS A 158 6.93 -0.97 7.35
CA CYS A 158 5.85 -0.04 7.69
C CYS A 158 5.24 -0.31 9.09
N SER A 159 5.69 -1.37 9.77
CA SER A 159 5.33 -1.72 11.15
C SER A 159 6.41 -1.33 12.17
N LEU A 160 7.45 -0.59 11.75
CA LEU A 160 8.51 -0.06 12.61
C LEU A 160 8.13 1.34 13.14
#